data_AF-A0A7N0UER7-F1
#
_entry.id   AF-A0A7N0UER7-F1
#
_cell.length_a   1.000
_cell.length_b   1.000
_cell.length_c   1.000
_cell.angle_alpha   90.00
_cell.angle_beta   90.00
_cell.angle_gamma   90.00
#
_symmetry.space_group_name_H-M   'P 1'
#
loop_
_entity.id
_entity.type
_entity.pdbx_description
1 polymer ?
#
loop_
_entity_poly.entity_id
_entity_poly.type
_entity_poly.pdbx_seq_one_letter_code
_entity_poly.pdbx_strand_id
1 'polypeptide(L)'
;MWLKLVKKPQPYVDPDLDPVLLVPGIAGSILEAANGNGREERIWVRILAADYKLRTKLWSRFDPSTGRTVNMDPNTHITVPQDRFGLHAIDVLDPDLILGRDCVYYFHEMILEMINWGFLEGKTLFGFGYDFRQSNRLQDTLDQFTAKLESVYSASGGKKINIISHSMGGLLVKCFMSLHSDIFEKYVKNWIAIAAPFRGAPGYITTTFLNGVSFVDGWEQNFFISKWSMHQLLIECPSIYELMACPDFNWRHNPRLEIWRKSQDSELQSNVHLESYSCKESISVFEEALSNNTVNYGGVDIPLPFNLEILKWANDTRQILASAKVPASVKFYNIYATDLQTPHSVCFGSPEAPITHLPELRFCLPNYISVDGDGTVPAESAMADGLDAVARIGVPGEHRGILSDHHVFRILKHWLHAGEPDPYYNPLNDFVVLPTVYEFETHRLKGFELTSSKEEWEVVMKGEDSNAKSKSIVSSTCAAEEGDSIPSRTDSCSTVIIYPPYDNNNQHIDLGALTVPVGG
;
A
#
# COMPACT_ATOMS: atom_id res chain seq x y z
N MET A 1 -5.78 -53.96 28.39
CA MET A 1 -5.74 -52.53 28.74
C MET A 1 -5.83 -51.74 27.43
N TRP A 2 -7.02 -51.24 27.11
CA TRP A 2 -7.34 -50.57 25.84
C TRP A 2 -6.73 -49.17 25.80
N LEU A 3 -5.78 -48.93 24.90
CA LEU A 3 -5.43 -47.58 24.44
C LEU A 3 -6.50 -47.15 23.44
N LYS A 4 -7.49 -46.37 23.90
CA LYS A 4 -8.41 -45.66 23.01
C LYS A 4 -7.58 -44.71 22.15
N LEU A 5 -7.47 -45.01 20.86
CA LEU A 5 -7.16 -44.04 19.82
C LEU A 5 -8.17 -42.90 19.97
N VAL A 6 -7.71 -41.77 20.52
CA VAL A 6 -8.45 -40.51 20.46
C VAL A 6 -8.49 -40.16 18.98
N LYS A 7 -9.62 -40.47 18.31
CA LYS A 7 -9.89 -39.91 16.99
C LYS A 7 -9.82 -38.40 17.16
N LYS A 8 -8.86 -37.75 16.46
CA LYS A 8 -8.88 -36.29 16.34
C LYS A 8 -10.30 -35.90 15.91
N PRO A 9 -10.95 -34.93 16.58
CA PRO A 9 -12.27 -34.48 16.17
C PRO A 9 -12.18 -34.10 14.69
N GLN A 10 -13.10 -34.64 13.88
CA GLN A 10 -13.20 -34.19 12.50
C GLN A 10 -13.62 -32.71 12.52
N PRO A 11 -12.95 -31.83 11.76
CA PRO A 11 -13.33 -30.44 11.69
C PRO A 11 -14.79 -30.33 11.23
N TYR A 12 -15.53 -29.40 11.83
CA TYR A 12 -16.88 -29.06 11.38
C TYR A 12 -16.80 -28.57 9.94
N VAL A 13 -17.70 -29.05 9.07
CA VAL A 13 -17.77 -28.64 7.67
C VAL A 13 -19.21 -28.32 7.35
N ASP A 14 -19.44 -27.10 6.88
CA ASP A 14 -20.74 -26.65 6.39
C ASP A 14 -20.77 -26.74 4.85
N PRO A 15 -21.55 -27.67 4.27
CA PRO A 15 -21.62 -27.84 2.82
C PRO A 15 -22.36 -26.69 2.11
N ASP A 16 -23.10 -25.85 2.83
CA ASP A 16 -23.95 -24.81 2.26
C ASP A 16 -23.22 -23.48 2.04
N LEU A 17 -22.01 -23.32 2.61
CA LEU A 17 -21.17 -22.14 2.38
C LEU A 17 -20.83 -21.94 0.89
N ASP A 18 -20.84 -20.67 0.48
CA ASP A 18 -20.31 -20.24 -0.81
C ASP A 18 -18.78 -20.20 -0.76
N PRO A 19 -18.08 -20.55 -1.85
CA PRO A 19 -16.63 -20.62 -1.84
C PRO A 19 -15.96 -19.26 -1.63
N VAL A 20 -14.83 -19.27 -0.94
CA VAL A 20 -13.94 -18.13 -0.70
C VAL A 20 -12.63 -18.31 -1.45
N LEU A 21 -12.20 -17.26 -2.14
CA LEU A 21 -10.88 -17.15 -2.76
C LEU A 21 -10.10 -16.01 -2.10
N LEU A 22 -8.98 -16.35 -1.45
CA LEU A 22 -8.08 -15.40 -0.81
C LEU A 22 -7.02 -14.91 -1.81
N VAL A 23 -6.84 -13.59 -1.91
CA VAL A 23 -5.88 -12.94 -2.83
C VAL A 23 -4.92 -12.05 -2.03
N PRO A 24 -3.60 -12.33 -2.08
CA PRO A 24 -2.59 -11.62 -1.30
C PRO A 24 -2.23 -10.25 -1.87
N GLY A 25 -1.52 -9.46 -1.07
CA GLY A 25 -0.89 -8.22 -1.48
C GLY A 25 0.50 -8.40 -2.06
N ILE A 26 1.19 -7.28 -2.26
CA ILE A 26 2.58 -7.28 -2.70
C ILE A 26 3.43 -8.05 -1.69
N ALA A 27 4.38 -8.85 -2.20
CA ALA A 27 5.24 -9.70 -1.38
C ALA A 27 4.51 -10.78 -0.53
N GLY A 28 3.18 -10.89 -0.60
CA GLY A 28 2.36 -11.83 0.17
C GLY A 28 2.18 -13.22 -0.45
N SER A 29 2.98 -13.56 -1.47
CA SER A 29 2.97 -14.89 -2.12
C SER A 29 4.36 -15.51 -2.04
N ILE A 30 4.44 -16.80 -1.75
CA ILE A 30 5.66 -17.60 -1.93
C ILE A 30 6.03 -17.62 -3.43
N LEU A 31 7.29 -17.35 -3.73
CA LEU A 31 7.89 -17.51 -5.06
C LEU A 31 8.96 -18.60 -5.03
N GLU A 32 8.96 -19.42 -6.07
CA GLU A 32 9.95 -20.47 -6.31
C GLU A 32 10.70 -20.21 -7.61
N ALA A 33 11.98 -20.56 -7.63
CA ALA A 33 12.80 -20.61 -8.83
C ALA A 33 12.77 -22.04 -9.38
N ALA A 34 12.20 -22.22 -10.56
CA ALA A 34 12.30 -23.44 -11.35
C ALA A 34 13.49 -23.34 -12.30
N ASN A 35 14.45 -24.26 -12.16
CA ASN A 35 15.55 -24.40 -13.11
C ASN A 35 15.13 -25.32 -14.28
N GLY A 36 15.84 -25.27 -15.41
CA GLY A 36 15.56 -26.10 -16.61
C GLY A 36 15.51 -27.63 -16.40
N ASN A 37 15.93 -28.13 -15.24
CA ASN A 37 15.84 -29.54 -14.85
C ASN A 37 14.56 -29.88 -14.05
N GLY A 38 13.63 -28.93 -13.88
CA GLY A 38 12.37 -29.10 -13.14
C GLY A 38 12.51 -29.14 -11.62
N ARG A 39 13.68 -28.78 -11.06
CA ARG A 39 13.84 -28.59 -9.61
C ARG A 39 13.38 -27.19 -9.23
N GLU A 40 12.46 -27.13 -8.29
CA GLU A 40 11.96 -25.90 -7.69
C GLU A 40 12.67 -25.62 -6.36
N GLU A 41 12.99 -24.36 -6.13
CA GLU A 41 13.54 -23.87 -4.87
C GLU A 41 12.80 -22.61 -4.44
N ARG A 42 12.23 -22.59 -3.22
CA ARG A 42 11.67 -21.38 -2.63
C ARG A 42 12.72 -20.28 -2.53
N ILE A 43 12.46 -19.13 -3.12
CA ILE A 43 13.33 -17.95 -3.11
C ILE A 43 12.71 -16.77 -2.36
N TRP A 44 11.39 -16.78 -2.17
CA TRP A 44 10.63 -15.80 -1.39
C TRP A 44 9.41 -16.48 -0.75
N VAL A 45 8.99 -16.19 0.48
CA VAL A 45 9.80 -15.56 1.52
C VAL A 45 10.78 -16.62 2.06
N ARG A 46 11.98 -16.18 2.39
CA ARG A 46 13.04 -17.03 2.94
C ARG A 46 13.86 -16.18 3.90
N ILE A 47 14.24 -16.73 5.05
CA ILE A 47 15.15 -16.10 6.01
C ILE A 47 16.59 -16.56 5.76
N LEU A 48 16.81 -17.87 5.61
CA LEU A 48 18.15 -18.42 5.46
C LEU A 48 18.72 -18.12 4.07
N ALA A 49 19.88 -17.45 4.01
CA ALA A 49 20.54 -17.05 2.75
C ALA A 49 19.67 -16.18 1.82
N ALA A 50 18.70 -15.45 2.39
CA ALA A 50 17.71 -14.66 1.68
C ALA A 50 18.34 -13.68 0.67
N ASP A 51 19.29 -12.85 1.10
CA ASP A 51 19.98 -11.88 0.23
C ASP A 51 20.69 -12.54 -0.94
N TYR A 52 21.45 -13.61 -0.67
CA TYR A 52 22.16 -14.34 -1.71
C TYR A 52 21.19 -14.92 -2.74
N LYS A 53 20.09 -15.54 -2.30
CA LYS A 53 19.08 -16.12 -3.20
C LYS A 53 18.32 -15.04 -3.96
N LEU A 54 17.96 -13.94 -3.32
CA LEU A 54 17.34 -12.81 -3.99
C LEU A 54 18.26 -12.27 -5.10
N ARG A 55 19.53 -12.02 -4.79
CA ARG A 55 20.49 -11.49 -5.77
C ARG A 55 20.78 -12.44 -6.93
N THR A 56 20.83 -13.74 -6.67
CA THR A 56 21.21 -14.72 -7.69
C THR A 56 20.03 -15.27 -8.49
N LYS A 57 18.81 -15.19 -7.96
CA LYS A 57 17.64 -15.85 -8.57
C LYS A 57 16.41 -14.98 -8.73
N LEU A 58 16.24 -13.90 -7.97
CA LEU A 58 15.02 -13.09 -8.01
C LEU A 58 15.21 -11.74 -8.70
N TRP A 59 16.44 -11.18 -8.66
CA TRP A 59 16.78 -9.98 -9.42
C TRP A 59 16.37 -10.09 -10.88
N SER A 60 15.80 -8.99 -11.36
CA SER A 60 15.04 -8.97 -12.59
C SER A 60 15.19 -7.65 -13.30
N ARG A 61 14.77 -7.63 -14.56
CA ARG A 61 14.72 -6.47 -15.42
C ARG A 61 13.37 -6.43 -16.13
N PHE A 62 12.81 -5.25 -16.28
CA PHE A 62 11.60 -5.07 -17.05
C PHE A 62 11.91 -5.08 -18.55
N ASP A 63 11.14 -5.89 -19.28
CA ASP A 63 11.14 -5.92 -20.73
C ASP A 63 9.93 -5.14 -21.26
N PRO A 64 10.12 -3.92 -21.80
CA PRO A 64 9.03 -3.08 -22.27
C PRO A 64 8.31 -3.64 -23.50
N SER A 65 8.93 -4.57 -24.23
CA SER A 65 8.30 -5.20 -25.41
C SER A 65 7.21 -6.20 -25.03
N THR A 66 7.36 -6.83 -23.88
CA THR A 66 6.41 -7.82 -23.35
C THR A 66 5.61 -7.30 -22.16
N GLY A 67 6.08 -6.23 -21.50
CA GLY A 67 5.51 -5.73 -20.26
C GLY A 67 5.83 -6.59 -19.04
N ARG A 68 6.81 -7.48 -19.15
CA ARG A 68 7.14 -8.46 -18.12
C ARG A 68 8.41 -8.07 -17.39
N THR A 69 8.43 -8.34 -16.09
CA THR A 69 9.66 -8.37 -15.30
C THR A 69 10.26 -9.76 -15.44
N VAL A 70 11.41 -9.85 -16.12
CA VAL A 70 12.12 -11.10 -16.40
C VAL A 70 13.37 -11.23 -15.54
N ASN A 71 13.74 -12.46 -15.17
CA ASN A 71 14.88 -12.71 -14.31
C ASN A 71 16.21 -12.38 -15.01
N MET A 72 17.21 -11.96 -14.23
CA MET A 72 18.56 -11.72 -14.77
C MET A 72 19.27 -13.02 -15.18
N ASP A 73 18.97 -14.16 -14.54
CA ASP A 73 19.35 -15.48 -15.04
C ASP A 73 18.30 -16.01 -16.03
N PRO A 74 18.62 -16.15 -17.32
CA PRO A 74 17.67 -16.62 -18.34
C PRO A 74 17.27 -18.09 -18.15
N ASN A 75 17.98 -18.87 -17.33
CA ASN A 75 17.66 -20.28 -17.08
C ASN A 75 16.74 -20.48 -15.87
N THR A 76 16.42 -19.41 -15.15
CA THR A 76 15.57 -19.43 -13.97
C THR A 76 14.20 -18.85 -14.32
N HIS A 77 13.14 -19.61 -14.04
CA HIS A 77 11.76 -19.18 -14.20
C HIS A 77 11.11 -19.08 -12.83
N ILE A 78 10.34 -18.02 -12.59
CA ILE A 78 9.61 -17.86 -11.34
C ILE A 78 8.25 -18.51 -11.43
N THR A 79 7.94 -19.34 -10.45
CA THR A 79 6.67 -20.01 -10.27
C THR A 79 6.09 -19.70 -8.90
N VAL A 80 4.78 -19.89 -8.77
CA VAL A 80 4.06 -19.73 -7.51
C VAL A 80 3.43 -21.08 -7.15
N PRO A 81 3.70 -21.63 -5.95
CA PRO A 81 3.16 -22.92 -5.54
C PRO A 81 1.63 -22.97 -5.61
N GLN A 82 1.09 -24.06 -6.14
CA GLN A 82 -0.35 -24.29 -6.23
C GLN A 82 -0.85 -25.30 -5.18
N ASP A 83 0.06 -25.81 -4.34
CA ASP A 83 -0.23 -26.73 -3.25
C ASP A 83 -1.32 -26.22 -2.31
N ARG A 84 -2.03 -27.17 -1.71
CA ARG A 84 -3.15 -26.88 -0.82
C ARG A 84 -4.14 -25.89 -1.47
N PHE A 85 -4.39 -26.10 -2.77
CA PHE A 85 -5.31 -25.31 -3.58
C PHE A 85 -4.94 -23.81 -3.63
N GLY A 86 -3.64 -23.52 -3.63
CA GLY A 86 -3.06 -22.18 -3.62
C GLY A 86 -3.02 -21.51 -2.24
N LEU A 87 -3.54 -22.15 -1.19
CA LEU A 87 -3.44 -21.63 0.18
C LEU A 87 -1.99 -21.70 0.69
N HIS A 88 -1.21 -22.70 0.26
CA HIS A 88 0.18 -22.83 0.69
C HIS A 88 1.00 -21.57 0.41
N ALA A 89 0.81 -20.96 -0.76
CA ALA A 89 1.57 -19.79 -1.18
C ALA A 89 1.30 -18.54 -0.36
N ILE A 90 0.21 -18.48 0.41
CA ILE A 90 -0.26 -17.26 1.09
C ILE A 90 -0.49 -17.44 2.59
N ASP A 91 -0.30 -18.65 3.11
CA ASP A 91 -0.58 -19.03 4.50
C ASP A 91 0.56 -18.56 5.44
N VAL A 92 1.65 -19.33 5.45
CA VAL A 92 2.89 -19.02 6.17
C VAL A 92 3.99 -18.83 5.14
N LEU A 93 4.52 -17.61 5.02
CA LEU A 93 5.39 -17.24 3.89
C LEU A 93 6.78 -17.87 3.97
N ASP A 94 7.29 -18.18 5.18
CA ASP A 94 8.49 -19.01 5.37
C ASP A 94 8.17 -20.23 6.27
N PRO A 95 7.69 -21.34 5.70
CA PRO A 95 7.30 -22.52 6.46
C PRO A 95 8.49 -23.28 7.08
N ASP A 96 9.71 -23.03 6.64
CA ASP A 96 10.91 -23.70 7.18
C ASP A 96 11.37 -23.05 8.50
N LEU A 97 10.81 -21.89 8.87
CA LEU A 97 11.07 -21.25 10.14
C LEU A 97 10.32 -21.97 11.28
N ILE A 98 11.07 -22.69 12.11
CA ILE A 98 10.50 -23.49 13.21
C ILE A 98 10.27 -22.64 14.48
N LEU A 99 11.13 -21.65 14.75
CA LEU A 99 11.05 -20.75 15.91
C LEU A 99 10.63 -19.35 15.47
N GLY A 100 9.63 -18.77 16.11
CA GLY A 100 9.10 -17.44 15.75
C GLY A 100 8.27 -17.43 14.47
N ARG A 101 7.63 -18.57 14.12
CA ARG A 101 6.88 -18.76 12.87
C ARG A 101 5.74 -17.75 12.67
N ASP A 102 5.21 -17.22 13.77
CA ASP A 102 4.21 -16.16 13.81
C ASP A 102 4.65 -14.88 13.08
N CYS A 103 5.95 -14.60 13.01
CA CYS A 103 6.49 -13.44 12.30
C CYS A 103 6.32 -13.48 10.76
N VAL A 104 6.11 -14.68 10.21
CA VAL A 104 5.91 -14.94 8.78
C VAL A 104 4.50 -15.42 8.46
N TYR A 105 3.58 -15.31 9.41
CA TYR A 105 2.16 -15.52 9.16
C TYR A 105 1.61 -14.41 8.28
N TYR A 106 0.82 -14.81 7.29
CA TYR A 106 0.12 -13.87 6.43
C TYR A 106 -1.39 -14.09 6.49
N PHE A 107 -1.95 -15.04 5.72
CA PHE A 107 -3.35 -15.44 5.88
C PHE A 107 -3.58 -16.52 6.95
N HIS A 108 -2.54 -16.94 7.68
CA HIS A 108 -2.60 -18.10 8.58
C HIS A 108 -3.80 -18.09 9.54
N GLU A 109 -3.93 -17.03 10.34
CA GLU A 109 -5.01 -16.91 11.31
C GLU A 109 -6.39 -16.84 10.64
N MET A 110 -6.51 -16.13 9.52
CA MET A 110 -7.75 -16.06 8.74
C MET A 110 -8.16 -17.43 8.19
N ILE A 111 -7.20 -18.22 7.68
CA ILE A 111 -7.45 -19.58 7.18
C ILE A 111 -7.94 -20.47 8.32
N LEU A 112 -7.30 -20.41 9.49
CA LEU A 112 -7.71 -21.18 10.67
C LEU A 112 -9.13 -20.81 11.12
N GLU A 113 -9.46 -19.52 11.19
CA GLU A 113 -10.79 -19.05 11.55
C GLU A 113 -11.85 -19.49 10.54
N MET A 114 -11.58 -19.40 9.23
CA MET A 114 -12.51 -19.88 8.22
C MET A 114 -12.76 -21.40 8.34
N ILE A 115 -11.72 -22.19 8.58
CA ILE A 115 -11.90 -23.63 8.83
C ILE A 115 -12.77 -23.86 10.08
N ASN A 116 -12.58 -23.06 11.13
CA ASN A 116 -13.41 -23.11 12.34
C ASN A 116 -14.87 -22.73 12.07
N TRP A 117 -15.14 -21.84 11.10
CA TRP A 117 -16.50 -21.48 10.69
C TRP A 117 -17.16 -22.52 9.77
N GLY A 118 -16.45 -23.58 9.38
CA GLY A 118 -16.99 -24.68 8.57
C GLY A 118 -16.50 -24.72 7.12
N PHE A 119 -15.57 -23.84 6.73
CA PHE A 119 -14.98 -23.90 5.39
C PHE A 119 -14.07 -25.12 5.21
N LEU A 120 -14.03 -25.65 3.99
CA LEU A 120 -13.23 -26.81 3.62
C LEU A 120 -12.28 -26.47 2.47
N GLU A 121 -10.99 -26.63 2.71
CA GLU A 121 -9.96 -26.42 1.69
C GLU A 121 -10.21 -27.25 0.45
N GLY A 122 -10.07 -26.64 -0.72
CA GLY A 122 -10.25 -27.31 -2.01
C GLY A 122 -11.71 -27.54 -2.41
N LYS A 123 -12.68 -27.16 -1.55
CA LYS A 123 -14.10 -27.21 -1.86
C LYS A 123 -14.80 -25.86 -1.66
N THR A 124 -14.54 -25.19 -0.54
CA THR A 124 -15.10 -23.87 -0.23
C THR A 124 -14.04 -22.85 0.21
N LEU A 125 -12.78 -23.25 0.37
CA LEU A 125 -11.68 -22.34 0.70
C LEU A 125 -10.47 -22.56 -0.21
N PHE A 126 -9.99 -21.48 -0.82
CA PHE A 126 -8.93 -21.50 -1.83
C PHE A 126 -8.03 -20.26 -1.70
N GLY A 127 -6.78 -20.38 -2.15
CA GLY A 127 -5.86 -19.25 -2.25
C GLY A 127 -5.43 -19.00 -3.69
N PHE A 128 -5.06 -17.76 -3.99
CA PHE A 128 -4.46 -17.36 -5.27
C PHE A 128 -3.20 -16.54 -5.04
N GLY A 129 -2.06 -17.22 -4.87
CA GLY A 129 -0.76 -16.55 -4.96
C GLY A 129 -0.44 -16.15 -6.40
N TYR A 130 0.34 -15.08 -6.58
CA TYR A 130 0.78 -14.61 -7.89
C TYR A 130 2.18 -13.97 -7.80
N ASP A 131 2.86 -13.81 -8.95
CA ASP A 131 4.14 -13.11 -9.02
C ASP A 131 3.92 -11.60 -8.81
N PHE A 132 4.09 -11.16 -7.57
CA PHE A 132 3.86 -9.78 -7.15
C PHE A 132 4.81 -8.77 -7.79
N ARG A 133 5.84 -9.20 -8.53
CA ARG A 133 6.74 -8.30 -9.28
C ARG A 133 6.04 -7.72 -10.50
N GLN A 134 5.10 -8.47 -11.08
CA GLN A 134 4.44 -8.13 -12.34
C GLN A 134 3.38 -7.04 -12.16
N SER A 135 2.97 -6.44 -13.27
CA SER A 135 1.84 -5.50 -13.31
C SER A 135 0.53 -6.20 -12.95
N ASN A 136 -0.36 -5.50 -12.23
CA ASN A 136 -1.70 -5.98 -11.90
C ASN A 136 -2.61 -6.19 -13.14
N ARG A 137 -2.20 -5.70 -14.32
CA ARG A 137 -2.88 -5.92 -15.62
C ARG A 137 -2.09 -6.81 -16.58
N LEU A 138 -1.06 -7.52 -16.12
CA LEU A 138 -0.32 -8.44 -16.99
C LEU A 138 -1.23 -9.60 -17.41
N GLN A 139 -1.34 -9.84 -18.72
CA GLN A 139 -2.26 -10.84 -19.28
C GLN A 139 -2.05 -12.23 -18.67
N ASP A 140 -0.80 -12.69 -18.49
CA ASP A 140 -0.49 -13.98 -17.88
C ASP A 140 -1.11 -14.14 -16.47
N THR A 141 -1.07 -13.08 -15.66
CA THR A 141 -1.65 -13.09 -14.31
C THR A 141 -3.17 -13.10 -14.37
N LEU A 142 -3.77 -12.33 -15.31
CA LEU A 142 -5.22 -12.30 -15.51
C LEU A 142 -5.76 -13.64 -16.05
N ASP A 143 -5.01 -14.31 -16.93
CA ASP A 143 -5.34 -15.63 -17.46
C ASP A 143 -5.28 -16.70 -16.35
N GLN A 144 -4.24 -16.65 -15.51
CA GLN A 144 -4.14 -17.51 -14.33
C GLN A 144 -5.29 -17.25 -13.34
N PHE A 145 -5.66 -15.99 -13.13
CA PHE A 145 -6.79 -15.64 -12.26
C PHE A 145 -8.11 -16.14 -12.83
N THR A 146 -8.32 -16.02 -14.15
CA THR A 146 -9.48 -16.61 -14.85
C THR A 146 -9.54 -18.11 -14.60
N ALA A 147 -8.46 -18.85 -14.91
CA ALA A 147 -8.39 -20.29 -14.70
C ALA A 147 -8.65 -20.67 -13.23
N LYS A 148 -8.18 -19.85 -12.28
CA LYS A 148 -8.45 -20.06 -10.86
C LYS A 148 -9.94 -19.92 -10.55
N LEU A 149 -10.59 -18.84 -10.99
CA LEU A 149 -12.04 -18.66 -10.78
C LEU A 149 -12.85 -19.83 -11.34
N GLU A 150 -12.51 -20.31 -12.54
CA GLU A 150 -13.18 -21.46 -13.16
C GLU A 150 -13.00 -22.75 -12.34
N SER A 151 -11.78 -22.98 -11.85
CA SER A 151 -11.44 -24.14 -11.04
C SER A 151 -12.20 -24.14 -9.71
N VAL A 152 -12.30 -22.98 -9.05
CA VAL A 152 -13.00 -22.79 -7.78
C VAL A 152 -14.50 -22.98 -8.00
N TYR A 153 -15.08 -22.34 -9.01
CA TYR A 153 -16.49 -22.46 -9.35
C TYR A 153 -16.89 -23.92 -9.59
N SER A 154 -16.07 -24.65 -10.36
CA SER A 154 -16.29 -26.08 -10.65
C SER A 154 -16.15 -26.95 -9.40
N ALA A 155 -15.10 -26.77 -8.59
CA ALA A 155 -14.87 -27.53 -7.36
C ALA A 155 -15.97 -27.29 -6.31
N SER A 156 -16.62 -26.12 -6.37
CA SER A 156 -17.67 -25.69 -5.44
C SER A 156 -19.08 -26.05 -5.91
N GLY A 157 -19.21 -26.90 -6.95
CA GLY A 157 -20.51 -27.33 -7.47
C GLY A 157 -21.29 -26.22 -8.19
N GLY A 158 -20.61 -25.23 -8.76
CA GLY A 158 -21.21 -24.13 -9.49
C GLY A 158 -21.71 -22.97 -8.62
N LYS A 159 -21.28 -22.89 -7.36
CA LYS A 159 -21.55 -21.72 -6.52
C LYS A 159 -20.64 -20.55 -6.91
N LYS A 160 -21.19 -19.34 -6.95
CA LYS A 160 -20.43 -18.11 -7.15
C LYS A 160 -19.50 -17.82 -5.96
N ILE A 161 -18.41 -17.11 -6.23
CA ILE A 161 -17.24 -17.00 -5.35
C ILE A 161 -17.26 -15.68 -4.56
N ASN A 162 -16.90 -15.75 -3.28
CA ASN A 162 -16.53 -14.61 -2.46
C ASN A 162 -15.02 -14.38 -2.58
N ILE A 163 -14.60 -13.27 -3.15
CA ILE A 163 -13.17 -12.90 -3.20
C ILE A 163 -12.85 -12.06 -1.96
N ILE A 164 -11.82 -12.43 -1.23
CA ILE A 164 -11.24 -11.59 -0.17
C ILE A 164 -9.81 -11.25 -0.60
N SER A 165 -9.57 -9.98 -0.86
CA SER A 165 -8.27 -9.49 -1.31
C SER A 165 -7.64 -8.57 -0.27
N HIS A 166 -6.33 -8.69 -0.08
CA HIS A 166 -5.58 -7.83 0.82
C HIS A 166 -4.61 -6.93 0.06
N SER A 167 -4.48 -5.67 0.49
CA SER A 167 -3.47 -4.72 -0.01
C SER A 167 -3.47 -4.64 -1.54
N MET A 168 -2.33 -4.79 -2.21
CA MET A 168 -2.22 -4.75 -3.67
C MET A 168 -3.08 -5.81 -4.39
N GLY A 169 -3.46 -6.90 -3.74
CA GLY A 169 -4.40 -7.88 -4.29
C GLY A 169 -5.75 -7.26 -4.64
N GLY A 170 -6.15 -6.20 -3.92
CA GLY A 170 -7.34 -5.42 -4.26
C GLY A 170 -7.19 -4.66 -5.60
N LEU A 171 -5.97 -4.22 -5.93
CA LEU A 171 -5.69 -3.59 -7.24
C LEU A 171 -5.72 -4.62 -8.36
N LEU A 172 -5.16 -5.82 -8.15
CA LEU A 172 -5.26 -6.95 -9.08
C LEU A 172 -6.73 -7.29 -9.38
N VAL A 173 -7.54 -7.50 -8.34
CA VAL A 173 -8.96 -7.84 -8.49
C VAL A 173 -9.72 -6.70 -9.20
N LYS A 174 -9.42 -5.44 -8.88
CA LYS A 174 -10.04 -4.28 -9.55
C LYS A 174 -9.64 -4.17 -11.02
N CYS A 175 -8.37 -4.39 -11.35
CA CYS A 175 -7.89 -4.46 -12.73
C CYS A 175 -8.61 -5.56 -13.51
N PHE A 176 -8.67 -6.77 -12.94
CA PHE A 176 -9.36 -7.90 -13.54
C PHE A 176 -10.85 -7.60 -13.78
N MET A 177 -11.55 -7.08 -12.77
CA MET A 177 -12.95 -6.69 -12.89
C MET A 177 -13.17 -5.66 -14.02
N SER A 178 -12.26 -4.71 -14.18
CA SER A 178 -12.37 -3.68 -15.23
C SER A 178 -12.12 -4.23 -16.64
N LEU A 179 -11.22 -5.20 -16.79
CA LEU A 179 -10.80 -5.74 -18.09
C LEU A 179 -11.63 -6.97 -18.52
N HIS A 180 -12.13 -7.73 -17.56
CA HIS A 180 -12.84 -9.00 -17.74
C HIS A 180 -14.17 -9.02 -16.95
N SER A 181 -14.94 -7.93 -17.08
CA SER A 181 -16.17 -7.72 -16.30
C SER A 181 -17.21 -8.83 -16.46
N ASP A 182 -17.30 -9.44 -17.64
CA ASP A 182 -18.22 -10.54 -17.94
C ASP A 182 -17.83 -11.84 -17.21
N ILE A 183 -16.52 -12.15 -17.20
CA ILE A 183 -15.98 -13.29 -16.45
C ILE A 183 -16.13 -13.05 -14.94
N PHE A 184 -15.82 -11.83 -14.48
CA PHE A 184 -15.98 -11.45 -13.09
C PHE A 184 -17.44 -11.58 -12.65
N GLU A 185 -18.38 -11.04 -13.41
CA GLU A 185 -19.81 -11.14 -13.11
C GLU A 185 -20.31 -12.59 -13.13
N LYS A 186 -19.80 -13.42 -14.05
CA LYS A 186 -20.17 -14.84 -14.15
C LYS A 186 -19.81 -15.61 -12.88
N TYR A 187 -18.58 -15.44 -12.37
CA TYR A 187 -18.04 -16.29 -11.30
C TYR A 187 -18.13 -15.68 -9.91
N VAL A 188 -18.17 -14.36 -9.76
CA VAL A 188 -18.05 -13.69 -8.46
C VAL A 188 -19.41 -13.29 -7.91
N LYS A 189 -19.61 -13.52 -6.60
CA LYS A 189 -20.80 -13.12 -5.82
C LYS A 189 -20.52 -11.84 -5.04
N ASN A 190 -19.46 -11.87 -4.25
CA ASN A 190 -19.02 -10.76 -3.41
C ASN A 190 -17.52 -10.54 -3.59
N TRP A 191 -17.09 -9.29 -3.52
CA TRP A 191 -15.67 -8.94 -3.37
C TRP A 191 -15.50 -8.07 -2.12
N ILE A 192 -14.62 -8.53 -1.23
CA ILE A 192 -14.25 -7.84 0.00
C ILE A 192 -12.78 -7.43 -0.14
N ALA A 193 -12.51 -6.12 -0.22
CA ALA A 193 -11.16 -5.58 -0.20
C ALA A 193 -10.77 -5.20 1.23
N ILE A 194 -9.56 -5.59 1.65
CA ILE A 194 -8.99 -5.27 2.97
C ILE A 194 -7.70 -4.49 2.74
N ALA A 195 -7.62 -3.28 3.32
CA ALA A 195 -6.45 -2.41 3.29
C ALA A 195 -5.89 -2.15 1.88
N ALA A 196 -6.75 -2.10 0.85
CA ALA A 196 -6.31 -1.96 -0.54
C ALA A 196 -5.91 -0.51 -0.87
N PRO A 197 -4.69 -0.23 -1.37
CA PRO A 197 -4.22 1.12 -1.64
C PRO A 197 -4.76 1.68 -2.96
N PHE A 198 -6.07 1.95 -3.04
CA PHE A 198 -6.73 2.36 -4.30
C PHE A 198 -6.16 3.64 -4.93
N ARG A 199 -5.53 4.52 -4.15
CA ARG A 199 -4.83 5.72 -4.63
C ARG A 199 -3.31 5.70 -4.38
N GLY A 200 -2.76 4.56 -3.99
CA GLY A 200 -1.34 4.35 -3.72
C GLY A 200 -0.94 4.57 -2.26
N ALA A 201 0.34 4.32 -1.97
CA ALA A 201 0.97 4.44 -0.65
C ALA A 201 2.19 5.40 -0.75
N PRO A 202 1.95 6.72 -0.80
CA PRO A 202 2.95 7.71 -1.22
C PRO A 202 4.28 7.66 -0.46
N GLY A 203 4.23 7.63 0.88
CA GLY A 203 5.43 7.74 1.71
C GLY A 203 6.35 6.55 1.51
N TYR A 204 5.82 5.34 1.71
CA TYR A 204 6.58 4.10 1.54
C TYR A 204 7.16 3.96 0.13
N ILE A 205 6.34 4.17 -0.90
CA ILE A 205 6.78 3.98 -2.29
C ILE A 205 7.83 5.01 -2.71
N THR A 206 7.72 6.26 -2.26
CA THR A 206 8.75 7.28 -2.49
C THR A 206 10.09 6.85 -1.88
N THR A 207 10.08 6.32 -0.65
CA THR A 207 11.32 5.82 -0.02
C THR A 207 11.84 4.52 -0.64
N THR A 208 10.96 3.66 -1.16
CA THR A 208 11.34 2.49 -1.95
C THR A 208 12.21 2.88 -3.14
N PHE A 209 11.86 3.94 -3.87
CA PHE A 209 12.65 4.42 -5.00
C PHE A 209 13.95 5.12 -4.61
N LEU A 210 13.97 5.86 -3.50
CA LEU A 210 15.13 6.71 -3.19
C LEU A 210 16.17 6.01 -2.31
N ASN A 211 15.74 5.22 -1.32
CA ASN A 211 16.61 4.70 -0.26
C ASN A 211 16.46 3.18 -0.03
N GLY A 212 15.53 2.55 -0.76
CA GLY A 212 15.12 1.17 -0.56
C GLY A 212 14.31 0.97 0.72
N VAL A 213 13.52 -0.10 0.73
CA VAL A 213 12.73 -0.52 1.90
C VAL A 213 13.06 -1.95 2.28
N SER A 214 12.80 -2.28 3.55
CA SER A 214 12.49 -3.65 3.95
C SER A 214 10.97 -3.71 4.08
N PHE A 215 10.27 -4.64 3.43
CA PHE A 215 8.79 -4.77 3.52
C PHE A 215 8.29 -5.28 4.87
N VAL A 216 9.11 -5.14 5.89
CA VAL A 216 8.99 -5.87 7.13
C VAL A 216 9.51 -4.97 8.24
N ASP A 217 8.64 -4.67 9.18
CA ASP A 217 8.92 -3.84 10.34
C ASP A 217 9.45 -4.66 11.54
N GLY A 218 10.13 -3.99 12.47
CA GLY A 218 10.63 -4.61 13.70
C GLY A 218 11.93 -5.42 13.54
N TRP A 219 12.15 -6.41 14.41
CA TRP A 219 13.36 -7.26 14.43
C TRP A 219 13.51 -8.09 13.14
N GLU A 220 12.39 -8.28 12.45
CA GLU A 220 12.26 -8.95 11.16
C GLU A 220 12.81 -8.08 10.00
N GLN A 221 13.13 -6.79 10.21
CA GLN A 221 13.97 -6.00 9.27
C GLN A 221 15.29 -6.73 8.94
N ASN A 222 15.71 -7.67 9.80
CA ASN A 222 16.78 -8.61 9.57
C ASN A 222 16.34 -9.87 8.81
N PHE A 223 15.44 -9.79 7.80
CA PHE A 223 15.30 -10.85 6.78
C PHE A 223 16.62 -11.15 6.03
N PHE A 224 17.76 -10.64 6.50
CA PHE A 224 19.10 -10.75 5.98
C PHE A 224 19.26 -10.18 4.57
N ILE A 225 18.20 -9.69 3.93
CA ILE A 225 18.20 -8.97 2.66
C ILE A 225 18.58 -7.51 2.92
N SER A 226 19.63 -7.05 2.25
CA SER A 226 20.01 -5.64 2.33
C SER A 226 18.95 -4.76 1.66
N LYS A 227 18.62 -3.59 2.25
CA LYS A 227 17.69 -2.59 1.67
C LYS A 227 18.02 -2.30 0.21
N TRP A 228 19.31 -2.23 -0.12
CA TRP A 228 19.77 -1.97 -1.47
C TRP A 228 19.54 -3.15 -2.43
N SER A 229 19.72 -4.39 -1.98
CA SER A 229 19.43 -5.56 -2.82
C SER A 229 17.94 -5.69 -3.10
N MET A 230 17.10 -5.38 -2.10
CA MET A 230 15.65 -5.26 -2.30
C MET A 230 15.32 -4.12 -3.27
N HIS A 231 15.91 -2.94 -3.11
CA HIS A 231 15.75 -1.82 -4.05
C HIS A 231 16.02 -2.24 -5.50
N GLN A 232 17.15 -2.92 -5.77
CA GLN A 232 17.50 -3.36 -7.13
C GLN A 232 16.49 -4.35 -7.74
N LEU A 233 15.76 -5.11 -6.91
CA LEU A 233 14.63 -5.91 -7.39
C LEU A 233 13.44 -5.03 -7.75
N LEU A 234 13.05 -4.16 -6.82
CA LEU A 234 11.79 -3.40 -6.86
C LEU A 234 11.76 -2.30 -7.93
N ILE A 235 12.92 -1.71 -8.24
CA ILE A 235 13.02 -0.64 -9.24
C ILE A 235 12.62 -1.12 -10.65
N GLU A 236 12.65 -2.44 -10.89
CA GLU A 236 12.26 -3.12 -12.12
C GLU A 236 10.92 -3.87 -12.02
N CYS A 237 10.13 -3.63 -10.96
CA CYS A 237 8.82 -4.26 -10.74
C CYS A 237 7.67 -3.28 -11.03
N PRO A 238 6.84 -3.50 -12.08
CA PRO A 238 5.66 -2.69 -12.35
C PRO A 238 4.70 -2.50 -11.18
N SER A 239 4.57 -3.52 -10.33
CA SER A 239 3.74 -3.43 -9.12
C SER A 239 4.10 -2.26 -8.21
N ILE A 240 5.39 -1.91 -8.09
CA ILE A 240 5.85 -0.81 -7.24
C ILE A 240 5.44 0.56 -7.81
N TYR A 241 5.50 0.71 -9.12
CA TYR A 241 5.07 1.94 -9.80
C TYR A 241 3.54 2.10 -9.75
N GLU A 242 2.80 0.98 -9.74
CA GLU A 242 1.34 0.97 -9.59
C GLU A 242 0.88 1.35 -8.18
N LEU A 243 1.76 1.28 -7.18
CA LEU A 243 1.51 1.73 -5.81
C LEU A 243 1.88 3.20 -5.56
N MET A 244 2.45 3.90 -6.55
CA MET A 244 2.71 5.34 -6.44
C MET A 244 1.43 6.14 -6.20
N ALA A 245 1.55 7.25 -5.48
CA ALA A 245 0.40 8.14 -5.26
C ALA A 245 -0.22 8.60 -6.58
N CYS A 246 -1.54 8.51 -6.64
CA CYS A 246 -2.31 9.00 -7.77
C CYS A 246 -2.18 10.53 -7.84
N PRO A 247 -1.56 11.10 -8.90
CA PRO A 247 -1.30 12.53 -8.96
C PRO A 247 -2.54 13.34 -9.38
N ASP A 248 -3.58 12.67 -9.89
CA ASP A 248 -4.84 13.28 -10.30
C ASP A 248 -5.97 13.05 -9.26
N PHE A 249 -5.64 12.40 -8.13
CA PHE A 249 -6.54 12.28 -7.00
C PHE A 249 -6.48 13.54 -6.13
N ASN A 250 -7.64 14.01 -5.68
CA ASN A 250 -7.76 15.19 -4.83
C ASN A 250 -7.57 14.80 -3.36
N TRP A 251 -6.31 14.62 -2.96
CA TRP A 251 -5.96 14.34 -1.57
C TRP A 251 -6.33 15.50 -0.66
N ARG A 252 -6.76 15.20 0.58
CA ARG A 252 -6.97 16.24 1.62
C ARG A 252 -5.70 17.05 1.86
N HIS A 253 -4.56 16.36 1.89
CA HIS A 253 -3.24 16.96 1.87
C HIS A 253 -2.47 16.31 0.72
N ASN A 254 -1.93 17.09 -0.21
CA ASN A 254 -1.22 16.51 -1.36
C ASN A 254 0.11 15.90 -0.92
N PRO A 255 0.42 14.63 -1.27
CA PRO A 255 1.73 14.05 -1.01
C PRO A 255 2.85 14.87 -1.64
N ARG A 256 3.92 15.09 -0.87
CA ARG A 256 5.12 15.82 -1.29
C ARG A 256 6.38 14.98 -1.05
N LEU A 257 7.38 15.21 -1.91
CA LEU A 257 8.77 14.92 -1.62
C LEU A 257 9.47 16.23 -1.28
N GLU A 258 10.00 16.34 -0.08
CA GLU A 258 10.68 17.53 0.42
C GLU A 258 12.16 17.25 0.61
N ILE A 259 13.01 18.20 0.24
CA ILE A 259 14.46 18.05 0.34
C ILE A 259 15.07 19.37 0.83
N TRP A 260 15.79 19.33 1.94
CA TRP A 260 16.63 20.44 2.37
C TRP A 260 17.86 20.53 1.47
N ARG A 261 18.01 21.65 0.76
CA ARG A 261 19.02 21.83 -0.29
C ARG A 261 19.93 22.99 0.05
N LYS A 262 21.20 22.86 -0.33
CA LYS A 262 22.19 23.93 -0.20
C LYS A 262 22.25 24.72 -1.51
N SER A 263 22.00 26.03 -1.47
CA SER A 263 22.12 26.89 -2.64
C SER A 263 23.55 26.89 -3.18
N GLN A 264 23.72 26.73 -4.49
CA GLN A 264 25.05 26.79 -5.15
C GLN A 264 25.52 28.23 -5.46
N ASP A 265 24.76 29.26 -5.05
CA ASP A 265 25.10 30.66 -5.36
C ASP A 265 26.23 31.22 -4.47
N SER A 266 27.39 31.40 -5.10
CA SER A 266 28.53 32.30 -4.79
C SER A 266 28.87 32.58 -3.32
N GLU A 267 29.96 31.95 -2.85
CA GLU A 267 30.98 32.29 -1.81
C GLU A 267 30.67 33.15 -0.55
N LEU A 268 29.49 33.75 -0.37
CA LEU A 268 29.27 34.71 0.73
C LEU A 268 28.14 34.36 1.70
N GLN A 269 27.32 33.34 1.44
CA GLN A 269 26.51 32.66 2.46
C GLN A 269 25.86 31.41 1.83
N SER A 270 26.15 30.22 2.34
CA SER A 270 25.40 29.03 1.95
C SER A 270 23.99 29.11 2.53
N ASN A 271 23.02 29.51 1.72
CA ASN A 271 21.62 29.50 2.13
C ASN A 271 21.07 28.07 1.97
N VAL A 272 20.45 27.59 3.04
CA VAL A 272 19.77 26.30 3.07
C VAL A 272 18.27 26.56 2.95
N HIS A 273 17.62 25.90 1.99
CA HIS A 273 16.19 26.06 1.74
C HIS A 273 15.51 24.70 1.54
N LEU A 274 14.22 24.63 1.83
CA LEU A 274 13.41 23.43 1.61
C LEU A 274 12.79 23.48 0.21
N GLU A 275 13.16 22.53 -0.64
CA GLU A 275 12.50 22.30 -1.93
C GLU A 275 11.36 21.29 -1.73
N SER A 276 10.17 21.59 -2.26
CA SER A 276 8.99 20.72 -2.15
C SER A 276 8.49 20.35 -3.54
N TYR A 277 8.46 19.07 -3.84
CA TYR A 277 8.08 18.49 -5.12
C TYR A 277 6.71 17.79 -5.01
N SER A 278 5.80 18.10 -5.93
CA SER A 278 4.55 17.33 -6.11
C SER A 278 4.81 15.93 -6.67
N CYS A 279 3.81 15.03 -6.61
CA CYS A 279 3.92 13.68 -7.18
C CYS A 279 4.44 13.65 -8.63
N LYS A 280 4.08 14.65 -9.46
CA LYS A 280 4.56 14.74 -10.86
C LYS A 280 5.99 15.27 -10.93
N GLU A 281 6.34 16.26 -10.12
CA GLU A 281 7.69 16.86 -10.10
C GLU A 281 8.73 15.91 -9.49
N SER A 282 8.35 15.07 -8.52
CA SER A 282 9.23 14.08 -7.88
C SER A 282 9.83 13.07 -8.87
N ILE A 283 9.20 12.86 -10.03
CA ILE A 283 9.74 11.98 -11.08
C ILE A 283 11.14 12.45 -11.51
N SER A 284 11.32 13.76 -11.71
CA SER A 284 12.62 14.34 -12.10
C SER A 284 13.69 14.11 -11.04
N VAL A 285 13.30 14.13 -9.76
CA VAL A 285 14.19 13.82 -8.64
C VAL A 285 14.58 12.34 -8.64
N PHE A 286 13.64 11.43 -8.90
CA PHE A 286 13.94 9.99 -9.01
C PHE A 286 14.91 9.70 -10.16
N GLU A 287 14.70 10.31 -11.33
CA GLU A 287 15.58 10.16 -12.48
C GLU A 287 17.01 10.64 -12.18
N GLU A 288 17.18 11.82 -11.58
CA GLU A 288 18.50 12.34 -11.24
C GLU A 288 19.15 11.52 -10.13
N ALA A 289 18.41 11.22 -9.05
CA ALA A 289 18.91 10.46 -7.91
C ALA A 289 19.39 9.07 -8.33
N LEU A 290 18.73 8.42 -9.28
CA LEU A 290 19.05 7.07 -9.76
C LEU A 290 19.80 7.03 -11.11
N SER A 291 20.21 8.18 -11.65
CA SER A 291 20.91 8.29 -12.94
C SER A 291 22.16 7.41 -13.06
N ASN A 292 22.91 7.29 -11.95
CA ASN A 292 24.11 6.45 -11.85
C ASN A 292 23.84 5.16 -11.05
N ASN A 293 22.59 4.70 -10.95
CA ASN A 293 22.29 3.44 -10.26
C ASN A 293 22.69 2.25 -11.13
N THR A 294 23.59 1.41 -10.61
CA THR A 294 24.03 0.19 -11.26
C THR A 294 24.10 -0.96 -10.25
N VAL A 295 23.98 -2.18 -10.76
CA VAL A 295 24.18 -3.40 -9.99
C VAL A 295 25.18 -4.30 -10.69
N ASN A 296 26.13 -4.87 -9.95
CA ASN A 296 27.04 -5.86 -10.50
C ASN A 296 26.38 -7.25 -10.49
N TYR A 297 26.17 -7.83 -11.66
CA TYR A 297 25.61 -9.16 -11.83
C TYR A 297 26.51 -9.99 -12.75
N GLY A 298 27.04 -11.10 -12.25
CA GLY A 298 27.94 -11.96 -13.03
C GLY A 298 29.23 -11.27 -13.48
N GLY A 299 29.70 -10.25 -12.77
CA GLY A 299 30.87 -9.44 -13.14
C GLY A 299 30.59 -8.32 -14.14
N VAL A 300 29.33 -8.10 -14.52
CA VAL A 300 28.89 -7.02 -15.42
C VAL A 300 28.09 -6.00 -14.62
N ASP A 301 28.40 -4.72 -14.79
CA ASP A 301 27.60 -3.63 -14.21
C ASP A 301 26.38 -3.35 -15.11
N ILE A 302 25.20 -3.58 -14.56
CA ILE A 302 23.91 -3.39 -15.24
C ILE A 302 23.29 -2.09 -14.71
N PRO A 303 22.94 -1.12 -15.57
CA PRO A 303 22.23 0.09 -15.14
C PRO A 303 20.77 -0.23 -14.81
N LEU A 304 20.32 0.27 -13.66
CA LEU A 304 18.94 0.13 -13.17
C LEU A 304 18.39 1.51 -12.73
N PRO A 305 18.26 2.48 -13.66
CA PRO A 305 17.74 3.81 -13.33
C PRO A 305 16.25 3.76 -12.96
N PHE A 306 15.68 4.89 -12.54
CA PHE A 306 14.23 5.04 -12.50
C PHE A 306 13.64 4.77 -13.89
N ASN A 307 12.70 3.83 -13.99
CA ASN A 307 12.29 3.26 -15.27
C ASN A 307 11.00 3.92 -15.79
N LEU A 308 11.15 4.85 -16.73
CA LEU A 308 10.03 5.60 -17.32
C LEU A 308 9.06 4.73 -18.14
N GLU A 309 9.52 3.62 -18.72
CA GLU A 309 8.63 2.69 -19.43
C GLU A 309 7.70 1.97 -18.46
N ILE A 310 8.19 1.59 -17.27
CA ILE A 310 7.36 1.04 -16.21
C ILE A 310 6.38 2.10 -15.68
N LEU A 311 6.83 3.34 -15.50
CA LEU A 311 5.95 4.43 -15.08
C LEU A 311 4.80 4.65 -16.08
N LYS A 312 5.10 4.60 -17.39
CA LYS A 312 4.07 4.65 -18.43
C LYS A 312 3.08 3.49 -18.29
N TRP A 313 3.58 2.27 -18.09
CA TRP A 313 2.73 1.11 -17.84
C TRP A 313 1.80 1.29 -16.64
N ALA A 314 2.32 1.81 -15.53
CA ALA A 314 1.55 2.08 -14.32
C ALA A 314 0.52 3.21 -14.52
N ASN A 315 0.82 4.23 -15.34
CA ASN A 315 -0.17 5.24 -15.73
C ASN A 315 -1.35 4.63 -16.47
N ASP A 316 -1.10 3.72 -17.43
CA ASP A 316 -2.16 3.02 -18.15
C ASP A 316 -2.99 2.15 -17.19
N THR A 317 -2.33 1.45 -16.25
CA THR A 317 -3.02 0.69 -15.19
C THR A 317 -3.93 1.59 -14.34
N ARG A 318 -3.46 2.79 -13.97
CA ARG A 318 -4.29 3.76 -13.22
C ARG A 318 -5.54 4.18 -13.99
N GLN A 319 -5.46 4.35 -15.30
CA GLN A 319 -6.64 4.68 -16.12
C GLN A 319 -7.68 3.55 -16.11
N ILE A 320 -7.23 2.29 -16.20
CA ILE A 320 -8.08 1.10 -16.08
C ILE A 320 -8.76 1.09 -14.72
N LEU A 321 -8.00 1.22 -13.63
CA LEU A 321 -8.52 1.26 -12.26
C LEU A 321 -9.52 2.40 -12.03
N ALA A 322 -9.31 3.57 -12.65
CA ALA A 322 -10.23 4.70 -12.55
C ALA A 322 -11.56 4.48 -13.29
N SER A 323 -11.55 3.64 -14.33
CA SER A 323 -12.73 3.32 -15.15
C SER A 323 -13.57 2.15 -14.62
N ALA A 324 -13.05 1.42 -13.63
CA ALA A 324 -13.65 0.19 -13.11
C ALA A 324 -15.04 0.45 -12.50
N LYS A 325 -15.98 -0.46 -12.76
CA LYS A 325 -17.33 -0.46 -12.19
C LYS A 325 -17.69 -1.85 -11.71
N VAL A 326 -18.32 -1.95 -10.54
CA VAL A 326 -18.81 -3.22 -10.02
C VAL A 326 -20.04 -3.64 -10.83
N PRO A 327 -20.09 -4.87 -11.37
CA PRO A 327 -21.28 -5.38 -12.04
C PRO A 327 -22.47 -5.41 -11.08
N ALA A 328 -23.69 -5.12 -11.57
CA ALA A 328 -24.87 -4.96 -10.71
C ALA A 328 -25.24 -6.22 -9.90
N SER A 329 -24.83 -7.40 -10.36
CA SER A 329 -25.07 -8.67 -9.65
C SER A 329 -23.99 -9.05 -8.64
N VAL A 330 -22.92 -8.25 -8.52
CA VAL A 330 -21.81 -8.45 -7.58
C VAL A 330 -21.88 -7.40 -6.48
N LYS A 331 -21.69 -7.82 -5.22
CA LYS A 331 -21.58 -6.88 -4.10
C LYS A 331 -20.11 -6.60 -3.79
N PHE A 332 -19.79 -5.33 -3.56
CA PHE A 332 -18.46 -4.90 -3.13
C PHE A 332 -18.50 -4.41 -1.68
N TYR A 333 -17.49 -4.79 -0.90
CA TYR A 333 -17.27 -4.35 0.48
C TYR A 333 -15.82 -3.92 0.66
N ASN A 334 -15.60 -2.93 1.52
CA ASN A 334 -14.27 -2.40 1.80
C ASN A 334 -14.02 -2.36 3.31
N ILE A 335 -12.89 -2.90 3.74
CA ILE A 335 -12.35 -2.74 5.09
C ILE A 335 -11.04 -1.97 4.93
N TYR A 336 -10.97 -0.77 5.53
CA TYR A 336 -9.75 0.04 5.54
C TYR A 336 -9.27 0.17 7.00
N ALA A 337 -7.96 0.16 7.21
CA ALA A 337 -7.41 0.32 8.56
C ALA A 337 -7.08 1.78 8.90
N THR A 338 -7.14 2.08 10.19
CA THR A 338 -6.98 3.42 10.78
C THR A 338 -6.14 3.36 12.06
N ASP A 339 -5.96 4.52 12.69
CA ASP A 339 -5.33 4.73 14.00
C ASP A 339 -3.81 4.52 14.07
N LEU A 340 -3.14 4.44 12.92
CA LEU A 340 -1.69 4.42 12.83
C LEU A 340 -1.14 5.60 12.01
N GLN A 341 -0.02 6.15 12.50
CA GLN A 341 0.75 7.16 11.80
C GLN A 341 1.33 6.55 10.52
N THR A 342 0.76 6.97 9.38
CA THR A 342 1.06 6.38 8.09
C THR A 342 1.84 7.36 7.22
N PRO A 343 3.08 7.00 6.80
CA PRO A 343 3.90 7.79 5.91
C PRO A 343 3.18 8.29 4.67
N HIS A 344 3.03 9.61 4.57
CA HIS A 344 2.28 10.26 3.52
C HIS A 344 3.14 11.19 2.66
N SER A 345 4.04 11.95 3.27
CA SER A 345 5.05 12.75 2.56
C SER A 345 6.42 12.47 3.15
N VAL A 346 7.46 12.67 2.35
CA VAL A 346 8.83 12.28 2.69
C VAL A 346 9.72 13.50 2.64
N CYS A 347 10.49 13.73 3.70
CA CYS A 347 11.44 14.82 3.81
C CYS A 347 12.86 14.28 3.99
N PHE A 348 13.82 14.79 3.22
CA PHE A 348 15.23 14.42 3.32
C PHE A 348 16.11 15.61 3.72
N GLY A 349 17.12 15.32 4.55
CA GLY A 349 18.05 16.32 5.09
C GLY A 349 17.45 17.15 6.22
N SER A 350 18.21 18.13 6.69
CA SER A 350 17.80 19.14 7.66
C SER A 350 18.49 20.48 7.37
N PRO A 351 18.10 21.58 8.04
CA PRO A 351 18.84 22.84 7.95
C PRO A 351 20.34 22.70 8.27
N GLU A 352 20.69 21.81 9.20
CA GLU A 352 22.06 21.53 9.64
C GLU A 352 22.78 20.53 8.73
N ALA A 353 22.03 19.66 8.04
CA ALA A 353 22.54 18.62 7.15
C ALA A 353 21.77 18.60 5.81
N PRO A 354 21.93 19.62 4.96
CA PRO A 354 21.25 19.69 3.66
C PRO A 354 21.88 18.74 2.63
N ILE A 355 21.05 18.27 1.68
CA ILE A 355 21.44 17.43 0.56
C ILE A 355 22.09 18.27 -0.53
N THR A 356 23.32 17.94 -0.91
CA THR A 356 24.06 18.69 -1.93
C THR A 356 23.83 18.08 -3.32
N HIS A 357 23.89 16.75 -3.41
CA HIS A 357 23.66 16.02 -4.66
C HIS A 357 22.52 15.02 -4.50
N LEU A 358 21.56 14.96 -5.45
CA LEU A 358 20.41 14.06 -5.34
C LEU A 358 20.79 12.56 -5.24
N PRO A 359 21.90 12.07 -5.84
CA PRO A 359 22.38 10.71 -5.56
C PRO A 359 22.69 10.39 -4.09
N GLU A 360 22.88 11.40 -3.23
CA GLU A 360 23.10 11.20 -1.78
C GLU A 360 21.84 10.70 -1.07
N LEU A 361 20.65 10.93 -1.63
CA LEU A 361 19.36 10.51 -1.05
C LEU A 361 19.30 9.00 -0.75
N ARG A 362 20.09 8.20 -1.47
CA ARG A 362 20.22 6.73 -1.31
C ARG A 362 20.91 6.29 -0.03
N PHE A 363 21.46 7.23 0.73
CA PHE A 363 22.18 6.97 1.98
C PHE A 363 21.58 7.76 3.15
N CYS A 364 20.55 8.57 2.90
CA CYS A 364 19.96 9.46 3.89
C CYS A 364 18.73 8.83 4.52
N LEU A 365 18.59 8.92 5.84
CA LEU A 365 17.34 8.51 6.50
C LEU A 365 16.23 9.53 6.19
N PRO A 366 15.05 9.08 5.72
CA PRO A 366 13.91 9.95 5.49
C PRO A 366 13.23 10.30 6.81
N ASN A 367 12.68 11.50 6.87
CA ASN A 367 11.64 11.88 7.84
C ASN A 367 10.28 11.77 7.16
N TYR A 368 9.27 11.30 7.89
CA TYR A 368 7.92 11.14 7.36
C TYR A 368 6.99 12.19 7.95
N ILE A 369 6.20 12.81 7.07
CA ILE A 369 4.98 13.51 7.45
C ILE A 369 3.86 12.49 7.29
N SER A 370 3.23 12.14 8.40
CA SER A 370 2.26 11.04 8.46
C SER A 370 0.82 11.55 8.54
N VAL A 371 -0.10 10.71 8.07
CA VAL A 371 -1.55 10.89 8.19
C VAL A 371 -2.16 9.63 8.81
N ASP A 372 -3.46 9.65 9.12
CA ASP A 372 -4.18 8.46 9.57
C ASP A 372 -4.22 7.36 8.51
N GLY A 373 -4.07 6.11 8.95
CA GLY A 373 -4.04 4.92 8.11
C GLY A 373 -3.60 3.70 8.89
N ASP A 374 -3.04 2.72 8.19
CA ASP A 374 -2.69 1.40 8.73
C ASP A 374 -1.18 1.20 8.95
N GLY A 375 -0.42 2.29 8.93
CA GLY A 375 1.03 2.28 9.01
C GLY A 375 1.71 2.10 7.66
N THR A 376 1.02 1.71 6.58
CA THR A 376 1.55 1.62 5.21
C THR A 376 0.74 2.45 4.20
N VAL A 377 -0.58 2.31 4.23
CA VAL A 377 -1.55 2.89 3.31
C VAL A 377 -2.39 3.94 4.05
N PRO A 378 -2.41 5.20 3.59
CA PRO A 378 -3.30 6.21 4.16
C PRO A 378 -4.76 5.77 4.09
N ALA A 379 -5.54 5.98 5.16
CA ALA A 379 -6.96 5.62 5.20
C ALA A 379 -7.75 6.27 4.05
N GLU A 380 -7.42 7.52 3.69
CA GLU A 380 -8.00 8.23 2.54
C GLU A 380 -7.77 7.47 1.22
N SER A 381 -6.58 6.89 1.02
CA SER A 381 -6.26 6.09 -0.16
C SER A 381 -7.07 4.80 -0.20
N ALA A 382 -7.17 4.11 0.95
CA ALA A 382 -7.89 2.85 1.07
C ALA A 382 -9.42 3.02 0.96
N MET A 383 -9.95 4.18 1.32
CA MET A 383 -11.37 4.50 1.17
C MET A 383 -11.73 4.96 -0.26
N ALA A 384 -10.78 5.53 -1.00
CA ALA A 384 -10.99 6.15 -2.31
C ALA A 384 -11.09 5.15 -3.48
N ASP A 385 -11.82 4.04 -3.27
CA ASP A 385 -12.02 2.96 -4.22
C ASP A 385 -12.80 3.38 -5.48
N GLY A 386 -13.70 4.36 -5.37
CA GLY A 386 -14.50 4.86 -6.50
C GLY A 386 -15.56 3.87 -7.01
N LEU A 387 -15.94 2.88 -6.21
CA LEU A 387 -16.91 1.83 -6.52
C LEU A 387 -18.20 2.01 -5.71
N ASP A 388 -19.28 1.38 -6.15
CA ASP A 388 -20.52 1.32 -5.38
C ASP A 388 -20.41 0.20 -4.33
N ALA A 389 -20.00 0.56 -3.11
CA ALA A 389 -19.78 -0.39 -2.03
C ALA A 389 -21.04 -0.52 -1.17
N VAL A 390 -21.39 -1.75 -0.81
CA VAL A 390 -22.47 -2.04 0.15
C VAL A 390 -22.10 -1.53 1.54
N ALA A 391 -20.83 -1.64 1.92
CA ALA A 391 -20.30 -1.09 3.16
C ALA A 391 -18.81 -0.74 3.03
N ARG A 392 -18.40 0.29 3.77
CA ARG A 392 -17.00 0.62 4.04
C ARG A 392 -16.83 0.70 5.55
N ILE A 393 -15.95 -0.12 6.11
CA ILE A 393 -15.73 -0.18 7.56
C ILE A 393 -14.28 0.19 7.84
N GLY A 394 -14.09 1.19 8.71
CA GLY A 394 -12.79 1.55 9.26
C GLY A 394 -12.49 0.69 10.48
N VAL A 395 -11.35 0.01 10.51
CA VAL A 395 -10.95 -0.85 11.63
C VAL A 395 -9.55 -0.43 12.12
N PRO A 396 -9.38 -0.03 13.38
CA PRO A 396 -8.05 0.26 13.92
C PRO A 396 -7.11 -0.93 13.78
N GLY A 397 -5.93 -0.76 13.18
CA GLY A 397 -5.02 -1.88 12.98
C GLY A 397 -3.82 -1.60 12.07
N GLU A 398 -2.81 -2.46 12.19
CA GLU A 398 -1.63 -2.46 11.32
C GLU A 398 -1.93 -3.14 9.98
N HIS A 399 -1.29 -2.67 8.91
CA HIS A 399 -1.52 -3.10 7.53
C HIS A 399 -1.58 -4.62 7.35
N ARG A 400 -0.59 -5.36 7.87
CA ARG A 400 -0.60 -6.83 7.85
C ARG A 400 -1.44 -7.41 9.00
N GLY A 401 -1.34 -6.83 10.20
CA GLY A 401 -2.02 -7.26 11.42
C GLY A 401 -3.54 -7.27 11.32
N ILE A 402 -4.13 -6.49 10.42
CA ILE A 402 -5.58 -6.50 10.16
C ILE A 402 -6.09 -7.87 9.70
N LEU A 403 -5.23 -8.72 9.12
CA LEU A 403 -5.58 -10.08 8.70
C LEU A 403 -5.74 -11.07 9.85
N SER A 404 -5.29 -10.72 11.06
CA SER A 404 -5.47 -11.48 12.30
C SER A 404 -6.40 -10.79 13.31
N ASP A 405 -7.04 -9.69 12.92
CA ASP A 405 -7.90 -8.91 13.79
C ASP A 405 -9.26 -9.59 14.03
N HIS A 406 -9.63 -9.71 15.31
CA HIS A 406 -10.88 -10.37 15.71
C HIS A 406 -12.15 -9.60 15.30
N HIS A 407 -12.08 -8.27 15.18
CA HIS A 407 -13.20 -7.47 14.71
C HIS A 407 -13.41 -7.68 13.20
N VAL A 408 -12.33 -7.71 12.41
CA VAL A 408 -12.39 -8.11 10.99
C VAL A 408 -12.95 -9.51 10.82
N PHE A 409 -12.56 -10.46 11.66
CA PHE A 409 -13.15 -11.81 11.64
C PHE A 409 -14.66 -11.80 11.86
N ARG A 410 -15.18 -10.99 12.78
CA ARG A 410 -16.64 -10.86 12.98
C ARG A 410 -17.33 -10.24 11.76
N ILE A 411 -16.74 -9.21 11.16
CA ILE A 411 -17.24 -8.59 9.92
C ILE A 411 -17.31 -9.62 8.78
N LEU A 412 -16.21 -10.33 8.54
CA LEU A 412 -16.13 -11.34 7.48
C LEU A 412 -17.13 -12.47 7.72
N LYS A 413 -17.21 -12.99 8.94
CA LYS A 413 -18.17 -14.03 9.33
C LYS A 413 -19.61 -13.60 9.03
N HIS A 414 -19.95 -12.35 9.34
CA HIS A 414 -21.26 -11.78 9.04
C HIS A 414 -21.54 -11.66 7.54
N TRP A 415 -20.62 -11.06 6.76
CA TRP A 415 -20.80 -10.88 5.30
C TRP A 415 -20.79 -12.18 4.51
N LEU A 416 -20.08 -13.20 5.00
CA LEU A 416 -20.04 -14.53 4.40
C LEU A 416 -21.20 -15.44 4.85
N HIS A 417 -21.99 -15.03 5.85
CA HIS A 417 -22.99 -15.87 6.51
C HIS A 417 -22.42 -17.22 6.98
N ALA A 418 -21.21 -17.19 7.55
CA ALA A 418 -20.49 -18.40 7.92
C ALA A 418 -20.60 -18.71 9.42
N GLY A 419 -20.84 -19.98 9.76
CA GLY A 419 -20.99 -20.45 11.13
C GLY A 419 -22.16 -19.79 11.89
N GLU A 420 -22.21 -20.02 13.21
CA GLU A 420 -23.26 -19.43 14.04
C GLU A 420 -23.12 -17.89 14.13
N PRO A 421 -24.21 -17.13 13.95
CA PRO A 421 -24.19 -15.67 14.12
C PRO A 421 -23.61 -15.28 15.46
N ASP A 422 -22.69 -14.31 15.48
CA ASP A 422 -22.17 -13.76 16.73
C ASP A 422 -23.26 -12.87 17.38
N PRO A 423 -23.85 -13.26 18.52
CA PRO A 423 -24.95 -12.50 19.14
C PRO A 423 -24.49 -11.14 19.69
N TYR A 424 -23.17 -10.90 19.79
CA TYR A 424 -22.59 -9.65 20.26
C TYR A 424 -22.09 -8.75 19.12
N TYR A 425 -22.13 -9.24 17.88
CA TYR A 425 -21.77 -8.43 16.72
C TYR A 425 -23.01 -7.72 16.16
N ASN A 426 -23.00 -6.40 16.19
CA ASN A 426 -24.03 -5.57 15.59
C ASN A 426 -23.43 -4.79 14.40
N PRO A 427 -23.74 -5.15 13.15
CA PRO A 427 -23.17 -4.48 11.99
C PRO A 427 -23.52 -2.99 11.96
N LEU A 428 -24.62 -2.55 12.59
CA LEU A 428 -25.00 -1.14 12.71
C LEU A 428 -23.96 -0.28 13.44
N ASN A 429 -23.16 -0.88 14.32
CA ASN A 429 -22.12 -0.15 15.06
C ASN A 429 -20.91 0.19 14.18
N ASP A 430 -20.72 -0.55 13.08
CA ASP A 430 -19.52 -0.47 12.25
C ASP A 430 -19.73 0.43 11.02
N PHE A 431 -20.98 0.80 10.72
CA PHE A 431 -21.26 1.75 9.66
C PHE A 431 -20.81 3.15 10.07
N VAL A 432 -19.72 3.60 9.47
CA VAL A 432 -19.49 5.03 9.30
C VAL A 432 -20.47 5.51 8.23
N VAL A 433 -21.43 6.35 8.60
CA VAL A 433 -22.24 7.09 7.61
C VAL A 433 -21.29 8.06 6.92
N LEU A 434 -20.78 7.66 5.75
CA LEU A 434 -19.98 8.53 4.90
C LEU A 434 -20.89 9.26 3.89
N PRO A 435 -20.54 10.50 3.52
CA PRO A 435 -21.18 11.29 2.48
C PRO A 435 -21.63 10.45 1.28
N THR A 436 -22.92 10.44 0.96
CA THR A 436 -23.41 9.81 -0.28
C THR A 436 -22.85 10.55 -1.50
N VAL A 437 -22.87 9.91 -2.68
CA VAL A 437 -22.49 10.50 -3.97
C VAL A 437 -23.10 11.91 -4.21
N TYR A 438 -24.26 12.19 -3.60
CA TYR A 438 -24.90 13.50 -3.59
C TYR A 438 -24.03 14.61 -2.98
N GLU A 439 -23.27 14.33 -1.92
CA GLU A 439 -22.39 15.30 -1.27
C GLU A 439 -21.17 15.64 -2.15
N PHE A 440 -20.64 14.66 -2.88
CA PHE A 440 -19.62 14.88 -3.91
C PHE A 440 -20.14 15.70 -5.10
N GLU A 441 -21.41 15.52 -5.49
CA GLU A 441 -22.03 16.33 -6.55
C GLU A 441 -22.38 17.76 -6.10
N THR A 442 -22.80 17.96 -4.84
CA THR A 442 -23.02 19.32 -4.31
C THR A 442 -21.75 20.16 -4.27
N HIS A 443 -20.57 19.54 -4.08
CA HIS A 443 -19.29 20.26 -4.16
C HIS A 443 -18.90 20.66 -5.59
N ARG A 444 -19.46 20.01 -6.63
CA ARG A 444 -19.32 20.46 -8.03
C ARG A 444 -20.33 21.54 -8.42
N LEU A 445 -21.46 21.65 -7.72
CA LEU A 445 -22.56 22.54 -8.08
C LEU A 445 -22.66 23.81 -7.21
N LYS A 446 -22.07 23.83 -6.01
CA LYS A 446 -22.07 25.03 -5.14
C LYS A 446 -20.80 25.86 -5.31
N GLY A 447 -20.65 26.43 -6.51
CA GLY A 447 -20.08 27.76 -6.62
C GLY A 447 -21.21 28.77 -6.37
N PHE A 448 -21.56 29.03 -5.11
CA PHE A 448 -22.18 30.25 -4.57
C PHE A 448 -22.51 30.05 -3.09
N GLU A 449 -22.20 31.08 -2.31
CA GLU A 449 -22.15 31.20 -0.84
C GLU A 449 -23.24 30.45 -0.05
N LEU A 450 -22.83 29.68 0.96
CA LEU A 450 -23.47 29.72 2.28
C LEU A 450 -22.48 29.22 3.35
N THR A 451 -22.24 30.10 4.32
CA THR A 451 -21.44 29.93 5.54
C THR A 451 -21.76 28.64 6.30
N SER A 452 -20.75 27.81 6.50
CA SER A 452 -20.74 26.69 7.44
C SER A 452 -19.60 26.94 8.42
N SER A 453 -19.96 27.14 9.68
CA SER A 453 -19.11 27.57 10.78
C SER A 453 -17.90 26.65 10.99
N LYS A 454 -16.75 27.08 10.49
CA LYS A 454 -15.45 26.81 11.13
C LYS A 454 -15.11 28.05 11.94
N GLU A 455 -14.53 27.85 13.13
CA GLU A 455 -14.09 28.95 14.00
C GLU A 455 -13.04 29.81 13.28
N GLU A 456 -13.50 30.88 12.64
CA GLU A 456 -12.69 31.93 12.04
C GLU A 456 -12.38 32.99 13.10
N TRP A 457 -11.10 33.28 13.32
CA TRP A 457 -10.67 34.42 14.13
C TRP A 457 -10.27 35.55 13.19
N GLU A 458 -11.10 36.60 13.10
CA GLU A 458 -10.72 37.84 12.42
C GLU A 458 -9.88 38.73 13.36
N VAL A 459 -8.64 39.02 12.99
CA VAL A 459 -7.82 40.06 13.63
C VAL A 459 -7.83 41.31 12.75
N VAL A 460 -8.60 42.33 13.16
CA VAL A 460 -8.61 43.64 12.51
C VAL A 460 -7.38 44.44 12.93
N MET A 461 -6.38 44.54 12.07
CA MET A 461 -5.28 45.51 12.23
C MET A 461 -5.67 46.84 11.56
N LYS A 462 -5.76 47.91 12.35
CA LYS A 462 -5.84 49.29 11.82
C LYS A 462 -4.48 49.65 11.21
N GLY A 463 -4.51 49.98 9.92
CA GLY A 463 -3.33 50.03 9.07
C GLY A 463 -2.39 51.21 9.27
N GLU A 464 -1.31 51.16 8.47
CA GLU A 464 -0.61 52.30 7.88
C GLU A 464 -0.02 51.84 6.53
N ASP A 465 -0.17 52.69 5.52
CA ASP A 465 0.18 52.47 4.12
C ASP A 465 1.64 52.07 3.90
N SER A 466 1.87 51.02 3.11
CA SER A 466 3.08 50.95 2.27
C SER A 466 2.85 50.08 1.02
N ASN A 467 3.09 50.71 -0.13
CA ASN A 467 3.08 50.10 -1.45
C ASN A 467 4.27 49.12 -1.59
N ALA A 468 4.01 47.82 -1.49
CA ALA A 468 4.96 46.78 -1.89
C ALA A 468 4.22 45.60 -2.52
N LYS A 469 4.52 45.30 -3.80
CA LYS A 469 4.12 44.04 -4.43
C LYS A 469 4.90 42.90 -3.74
N SER A 470 4.28 42.10 -2.88
CA SER A 470 4.95 40.99 -2.19
C SER A 470 4.45 39.61 -2.65
N LYS A 471 5.40 38.68 -2.76
CA LYS A 471 5.18 37.23 -2.90
C LYS A 471 4.61 36.64 -1.60
N SER A 472 4.04 35.43 -1.66
CA SER A 472 3.61 34.68 -0.48
C SER A 472 4.78 34.49 0.50
N ILE A 473 4.54 34.78 1.78
CA ILE A 473 5.52 34.61 2.86
C ILE A 473 5.06 33.42 3.70
N VAL A 474 5.95 32.46 3.89
CA VAL A 474 5.76 31.33 4.80
C VAL A 474 6.68 31.57 5.99
N SER A 475 6.12 31.55 7.19
CA SER A 475 6.85 31.69 8.45
C SER A 475 6.48 30.53 9.36
N SER A 476 7.48 29.81 9.83
CA SER A 476 7.35 28.72 10.80
C SER A 476 8.03 29.14 12.11
N THR A 477 7.35 28.96 13.23
CA THR A 477 7.88 29.25 14.56
C THR A 477 7.79 27.99 15.41
N CYS A 478 8.90 27.60 16.04
CA CYS A 478 8.95 26.49 16.98
C CYS A 478 9.01 27.05 18.40
N ALA A 479 8.12 26.61 19.28
CA ALA A 479 8.21 26.89 20.71
C ALA A 479 8.61 25.61 21.43
N ALA A 480 9.65 25.69 22.27
CA ALA A 480 10.06 24.63 23.17
C ALA A 480 9.72 25.06 24.60
N GLU A 481 8.96 24.25 25.34
CA GLU A 481 8.79 24.43 26.78
C GLU A 481 9.93 23.71 27.51
N GLU A 482 10.78 24.47 28.23
CA GLU A 482 11.71 23.91 29.20
C GLU A 482 10.97 23.69 30.54
N GLY A 483 10.52 22.45 30.76
CA GLY A 483 10.08 21.98 32.07
C GLY A 483 11.19 21.20 32.77
N ASP A 484 11.59 21.64 33.97
CA ASP A 484 12.54 20.94 34.84
C ASP A 484 11.94 19.63 35.39
N SER A 485 11.92 18.56 34.58
CA SER A 485 12.15 17.15 34.98
C SER A 485 11.77 16.17 33.85
N ILE A 486 12.76 15.40 33.37
CA ILE A 486 12.69 14.29 32.39
C ILE A 486 12.43 14.76 30.92
N PRO A 487 13.33 14.51 29.95
CA PRO A 487 13.20 15.10 28.61
C PRO A 487 12.28 14.26 27.72
N SER A 488 10.99 14.60 27.70
CA SER A 488 10.13 14.34 26.53
C SER A 488 9.96 15.66 25.78
N ARG A 489 10.81 15.89 24.78
CA ARG A 489 10.74 17.09 23.95
C ARG A 489 9.64 16.88 22.89
N THR A 490 8.46 17.47 23.12
CA THR A 490 7.42 17.58 22.10
C THR A 490 7.57 18.94 21.42
N ASP A 491 8.12 18.96 20.21
CA ASP A 491 8.17 20.19 19.42
C ASP A 491 6.87 20.29 18.60
N SER A 492 6.04 21.28 18.91
CA SER A 492 4.87 21.63 18.10
C SER A 492 5.28 22.62 17.02
N CYS A 493 5.14 22.25 15.75
CA CYS A 493 5.34 23.17 14.62
C CYS A 493 3.99 23.74 14.18
N SER A 494 3.85 25.05 14.25
CA SER A 494 2.76 25.80 13.62
C SER A 494 3.26 26.46 12.33
N THR A 495 2.61 26.16 11.21
CA THR A 495 2.87 26.80 9.92
C THR A 495 1.83 27.88 9.69
N VAL A 496 2.29 29.10 9.41
CA VAL A 496 1.43 30.22 8.99
C VAL A 496 1.67 30.52 7.52
N ILE A 497 0.62 30.43 6.71
CA ILE A 497 0.64 30.79 5.29
C ILE A 497 -0.19 32.06 5.11
N ILE A 498 0.45 33.14 4.66
CA ILE A 498 -0.22 34.42 4.38
C ILE A 498 -0.34 34.60 2.87
N TYR A 499 -1.58 34.67 2.38
CA TYR A 499 -1.88 34.88 0.97
C TYR A 499 -1.96 36.38 0.64
N PRO A 500 -1.57 36.81 -0.58
CA PRO A 500 -1.80 38.18 -1.03
C PRO A 500 -3.30 38.48 -1.14
N PRO A 501 -3.75 39.70 -0.78
CA PRO A 501 -5.16 40.07 -0.78
C PRO A 501 -5.74 40.04 -2.20
N TYR A 502 -6.90 39.39 -2.37
CA TYR A 502 -7.51 39.19 -3.69
C TYR A 502 -8.53 40.27 -4.08
N ASP A 503 -9.05 41.06 -3.13
CA ASP A 503 -9.68 42.39 -3.36
C ASP A 503 -10.14 42.94 -1.99
N ASN A 504 -10.02 44.27 -1.79
CA ASN A 504 -10.43 45.05 -0.62
C ASN A 504 -10.09 44.49 0.79
N ASN A 505 -8.96 44.96 1.32
CA ASN A 505 -8.57 45.06 2.74
C ASN A 505 -8.61 43.83 3.66
N ASN A 506 -8.93 42.63 3.18
CA ASN A 506 -8.88 41.42 4.00
C ASN A 506 -7.66 40.54 3.65
N GLN A 507 -6.87 40.20 4.67
CA GLN A 507 -5.67 39.37 4.59
C GLN A 507 -6.01 37.94 5.03
N HIS A 508 -5.83 36.95 4.15
CA HIS A 508 -6.16 35.55 4.44
C HIS A 508 -4.94 34.85 5.06
N ILE A 509 -5.11 34.26 6.26
CA ILE A 509 -4.08 33.58 7.03
C ILE A 509 -4.53 32.15 7.31
N ASP A 510 -3.80 31.16 6.80
CA ASP A 510 -3.98 29.75 7.17
C ASP A 510 -2.98 29.36 8.27
N LEU A 511 -3.50 28.76 9.35
CA LEU A 511 -2.73 28.25 10.49
C LEU A 511 -2.94 26.73 10.58
N GLY A 512 -1.86 25.96 10.40
CA GLY A 512 -1.86 24.50 10.56
C GLY A 512 -0.91 24.08 11.69
N ALA A 513 -1.41 23.30 12.65
CA ALA A 513 -0.58 22.64 13.66
C ALA A 513 -0.27 21.21 13.23
N LEU A 514 1.01 20.85 13.17
CA LEU A 514 1.49 19.51 12.86
C LEU A 514 2.41 19.04 13.99
N THR A 515 2.18 17.82 14.45
CA THR A 515 3.03 17.14 15.45
C THR A 515 4.22 16.50 14.75
N VAL A 516 5.42 16.92 15.12
CA VAL A 516 6.68 16.31 14.69
C VAL A 516 7.18 15.41 15.84
N PRO A 517 7.29 14.08 15.67
CA PRO A 517 7.96 13.26 16.66
C PRO A 517 9.48 13.37 16.47
N VAL A 518 10.20 13.73 17.54
CA VAL A 518 11.66 13.59 17.60
C VAL A 518 11.96 12.13 17.92
N GLY A 519 12.63 11.43 16.99
CA GLY A 519 13.00 10.02 17.15
C GLY A 519 13.97 9.79 18.30
N GLY A 520 13.77 8.67 19.02
CA GLY A 520 14.68 8.10 20.00
C GLY A 520 15.27 6.79 19.53
#